data_AF-A0A4R3AY68-F1
#
_entry.id   AF-A0A4R3AY68-F1
#
_cell.length_a   1.000
_cell.length_b   1.000
_cell.length_c   1.000
_cell.angle_alpha   90.00
_cell.angle_beta   90.00
_cell.angle_gamma   90.00
#
_symmetry.space_group_name_H-M   'P 1'
#
loop_
_entity.id
_entity.type
_entity.pdbx_description
1 polymer ?
#
loop_
_entity_poly.entity_id
_entity_poly.type
_entity_poly.pdbx_seq_one_letter_code
_entity_poly.pdbx_strand_id
1 'polypeptide(L)'
;MDDLINSLEKKILEFDEVNFERDLTRREKKKKEHLKYEIFWIKLKKFKPDFERLIFNDVKKLSDNFTVPLLEKNILLKIETHIRKRGRIFGPDLPIYTILSITDKTISRSSRWERTYFLLIKGNHEEGTIELYDCNQDLEYVSDFIKKNAWGSPIKQFKIDEFKFALLKPYIEKWLKKNVDRIQKSESFKKKNEIV
;
A
#
# COMPACT_ATOMS: atom_id res chain seq x y z
N MET A 1 -15.43 -16.70 11.52
CA MET A 1 -14.03 -16.21 11.58
C MET A 1 -13.82 -15.33 12.81
N ASP A 2 -14.79 -14.50 13.17
CA ASP A 2 -14.66 -13.61 14.35
C ASP A 2 -14.60 -14.37 15.68
N ASP A 3 -15.40 -15.42 15.86
CA ASP A 3 -15.32 -16.26 17.07
C ASP A 3 -13.94 -16.93 17.25
N LEU A 4 -13.30 -17.30 16.15
CA LEU A 4 -11.95 -17.86 16.16
C LEU A 4 -10.91 -16.81 16.55
N ILE A 5 -11.01 -15.60 15.99
CA ILE A 5 -10.13 -14.48 16.36
C ILE A 5 -10.29 -14.17 17.85
N ASN A 6 -11.52 -14.00 18.33
CA ASN A 6 -11.82 -13.71 19.73
C ASN A 6 -11.28 -14.80 20.68
N SER A 7 -11.42 -16.07 20.29
CA SER A 7 -10.87 -17.19 21.07
C SER A 7 -9.35 -17.17 21.16
N LEU A 8 -8.65 -16.83 20.08
CA LEU A 8 -7.20 -16.73 20.05
C LEU A 8 -6.70 -15.49 20.81
N GLU A 9 -7.39 -14.35 20.68
CA GLU A 9 -7.08 -13.11 21.43
C GLU A 9 -7.22 -13.35 22.93
N LYS A 10 -8.25 -14.08 23.38
CA LYS A 10 -8.40 -14.48 24.78
C LYS A 10 -7.21 -15.30 25.28
N LYS A 11 -6.72 -16.26 24.49
CA LYS A 11 -5.52 -17.04 24.84
C LYS A 11 -4.26 -16.18 24.94
N ILE A 12 -4.15 -15.09 24.17
CA ILE A 12 -3.03 -14.15 24.29
C ILE A 12 -3.12 -13.38 25.61
N LEU A 13 -4.32 -12.92 25.98
CA LEU A 13 -4.55 -12.21 27.25
C LEU A 13 -4.18 -13.08 28.46
N GLU A 14 -4.47 -14.38 28.42
CA GLU A 14 -4.05 -15.33 29.46
C GLU A 14 -2.51 -15.35 29.62
N PHE A 15 -1.73 -15.22 28.54
CA PHE A 15 -0.28 -15.07 28.63
C PHE A 15 0.16 -13.71 29.17
N ASP A 16 -0.59 -12.64 28.89
CA ASP A 16 -0.32 -11.31 29.44
C ASP A 16 -0.54 -11.28 30.96
N GLU A 17 -1.64 -11.88 31.43
CA GLU A 17 -1.96 -12.05 32.86
C GLU A 17 -0.84 -12.79 33.61
N VAL A 18 -0.41 -13.95 33.09
CA VAL A 18 0.72 -14.70 33.68
C VAL A 18 2.01 -13.87 33.69
N ASN A 19 2.24 -13.01 32.69
CA ASN A 19 3.44 -12.18 32.60
C ASN A 19 3.48 -11.04 33.64
N PHE A 20 2.33 -10.64 34.19
CA PHE A 20 2.27 -9.71 35.33
C PHE A 20 2.67 -10.41 36.64
N GLU A 21 2.44 -11.72 36.74
CA GLU A 21 2.75 -12.53 37.94
C GLU A 21 4.18 -13.10 37.91
N ARG A 22 4.67 -13.51 36.73
CA ARG A 22 6.02 -14.05 36.53
C ARG A 22 6.49 -13.88 35.09
N ASP A 23 7.81 -13.90 34.88
CA ASP A 23 8.35 -13.94 33.52
C ASP A 23 7.88 -15.19 32.76
N LEU A 24 7.43 -14.98 31.52
CA LEU A 24 7.14 -16.07 30.59
C LEU A 24 8.42 -16.83 30.22
N THR A 25 8.32 -18.16 30.25
CA THR A 25 9.37 -19.06 29.76
C THR A 25 9.60 -18.87 28.25
N ARG A 26 10.76 -19.32 27.76
CA ARG A 26 11.07 -19.30 26.31
C ARG A 26 10.01 -20.03 25.47
N ARG A 27 9.42 -21.12 25.99
CA ARG A 27 8.37 -21.88 25.31
C ARG A 27 7.05 -21.09 25.24
N GLU A 28 6.67 -20.45 26.34
CA GLU A 28 5.45 -19.62 26.41
C GLU A 28 5.57 -18.39 25.49
N LYS A 29 6.72 -17.71 25.48
CA LYS A 29 7.01 -16.60 24.57
C LYS A 29 6.83 -17.00 23.09
N LYS A 30 7.40 -18.14 22.69
CA LYS A 30 7.23 -18.68 21.32
C LYS A 30 5.77 -19.01 20.99
N LYS A 31 5.03 -19.58 21.94
CA LYS A 31 3.62 -19.92 21.74
C LYS A 31 2.75 -18.67 21.59
N LYS A 32 3.00 -17.64 22.40
CA LYS A 32 2.33 -16.34 22.28
C LYS A 32 2.61 -15.67 20.94
N GLU A 33 3.86 -15.70 20.48
CA GLU A 33 4.24 -15.19 19.16
C GLU A 33 3.54 -15.95 18.03
N HIS A 34 3.47 -17.28 18.12
CA HIS A 34 2.73 -18.09 17.15
C HIS A 34 1.24 -17.74 17.08
N LEU A 35 0.57 -17.55 18.24
CA LEU A 35 -0.82 -17.12 18.28
C LEU A 35 -1.03 -15.73 17.64
N LYS A 36 -0.10 -14.79 17.86
CA LYS A 36 -0.12 -13.47 17.18
C LYS A 36 -0.08 -13.64 15.66
N TYR A 37 0.82 -14.49 15.16
CA TYR A 37 0.90 -14.80 13.74
C TYR A 37 -0.38 -15.46 13.20
N GLU A 38 -1.00 -16.39 13.94
CA GLU A 38 -2.27 -16.99 13.52
C GLU A 38 -3.39 -15.95 13.40
N ILE A 39 -3.56 -15.10 14.42
CA ILE A 39 -4.56 -14.02 14.41
C ILE A 39 -4.32 -13.07 13.23
N PHE A 40 -3.06 -12.68 13.00
CA PHE A 40 -2.66 -11.85 11.87
C PHE A 40 -3.15 -12.46 10.54
N TRP A 41 -2.83 -13.73 10.28
CA TRP A 41 -3.22 -14.39 9.04
C TRP A 41 -4.73 -14.56 8.89
N ILE A 42 -5.46 -14.82 9.97
CA ILE A 42 -6.92 -14.92 9.94
C ILE A 42 -7.55 -13.56 9.63
N LYS A 43 -7.11 -12.49 10.31
CA LYS A 43 -7.56 -11.12 10.03
C LYS A 43 -7.27 -10.73 8.59
N LEU A 44 -6.06 -11.02 8.09
CA LEU A 44 -5.68 -10.79 6.71
C LEU A 44 -6.60 -11.52 5.72
N LYS A 45 -6.87 -12.81 5.96
CA LYS A 45 -7.72 -13.64 5.11
C LYS A 45 -9.16 -13.13 5.05
N LYS A 46 -9.68 -12.59 6.16
CA LYS A 46 -11.01 -11.97 6.21
C LYS A 46 -11.03 -10.62 5.48
N PHE A 47 -10.02 -9.79 5.69
CA PHE A 47 -9.95 -8.42 5.16
C PHE A 47 -9.68 -8.35 3.65
N LYS A 48 -8.85 -9.26 3.14
CA LYS A 48 -8.34 -9.24 1.77
C LYS A 48 -9.42 -9.15 0.69
N PRO A 49 -10.49 -9.99 0.69
CA PRO A 49 -11.49 -9.95 -0.37
C PRO A 49 -12.22 -8.61 -0.45
N ASP A 50 -12.53 -8.00 0.71
CA ASP A 50 -13.20 -6.70 0.74
C ASP A 50 -12.29 -5.60 0.19
N PHE A 51 -11.01 -5.60 0.59
CA PHE A 51 -10.04 -4.63 0.08
C PHE A 51 -9.87 -4.75 -1.43
N GLU A 52 -9.65 -5.96 -1.94
CA GLU A 52 -9.47 -6.22 -3.37
C GLU A 52 -10.71 -5.78 -4.15
N ARG A 53 -11.91 -6.12 -3.67
CA ARG A 53 -13.18 -5.74 -4.32
C ARG A 53 -13.35 -4.23 -4.38
N LEU A 54 -13.10 -3.53 -3.27
CA LEU A 54 -13.35 -2.09 -3.13
C LEU A 54 -12.29 -1.21 -3.80
N ILE A 55 -11.04 -1.67 -3.88
CA ILE A 55 -9.94 -0.85 -4.40
C ILE A 55 -9.61 -1.20 -5.84
N PHE A 56 -9.49 -2.49 -6.20
CA PHE A 56 -8.79 -2.86 -7.43
C PHE A 56 -9.56 -2.46 -8.69
N ASN A 57 -10.86 -2.77 -8.71
CA ASN A 57 -11.70 -2.47 -9.85
C ASN A 57 -11.79 -0.97 -10.09
N ASP A 58 -11.93 -0.19 -9.02
CA ASP A 58 -12.13 1.25 -9.13
C ASP A 58 -10.82 2.00 -9.42
N VAL A 59 -9.70 1.60 -8.81
CA VAL A 59 -8.37 2.13 -9.18
C VAL A 59 -8.04 1.79 -10.64
N LYS A 60 -8.32 0.57 -11.08
CA LYS A 60 -8.09 0.17 -12.47
C LYS A 60 -8.93 1.00 -13.44
N LYS A 61 -10.25 1.10 -13.21
CA LYS A 61 -11.14 1.97 -14.01
C LYS A 61 -10.65 3.42 -14.04
N LEU A 62 -10.23 3.94 -12.90
CA LEU A 62 -9.68 5.30 -12.81
C LEU A 62 -8.43 5.44 -13.69
N SER A 63 -7.49 4.51 -13.62
CA SER A 63 -6.27 4.53 -14.46
C SER A 63 -6.57 4.36 -15.94
N ASP A 64 -7.51 3.48 -16.30
CA ASP A 64 -7.90 3.27 -17.69
C ASP A 64 -8.41 4.59 -18.31
N ASN A 65 -9.20 5.36 -17.55
CA ASN A 65 -9.68 6.70 -17.97
C ASN A 65 -8.54 7.72 -18.19
N PHE A 66 -7.41 7.57 -17.50
CA PHE A 66 -6.25 8.47 -17.65
C PHE A 66 -5.20 7.95 -18.64
N THR A 67 -5.31 6.71 -19.12
CA THR A 67 -4.24 6.08 -19.88
C THR A 67 -3.97 6.82 -21.21
N VAL A 68 -5.01 7.06 -22.00
CA VAL A 68 -4.88 7.76 -23.29
C VAL A 68 -4.42 9.22 -23.10
N PRO A 69 -5.07 10.06 -22.27
CA PRO A 69 -4.66 11.45 -22.07
C PRO A 69 -3.22 11.63 -21.54
N LEU A 70 -2.73 10.68 -20.73
CA LEU A 70 -1.36 10.73 -20.23
C LEU A 70 -0.35 10.29 -21.29
N LEU A 71 -0.68 9.27 -22.08
CA LEU A 71 0.18 8.79 -23.17
C LEU A 71 0.40 9.85 -24.24
N GLU A 72 -0.62 10.63 -24.59
CA GLU A 72 -0.52 11.79 -25.50
C GLU A 72 0.49 12.84 -25.00
N LYS A 73 0.72 12.90 -23.69
CA LYS A 73 1.69 13.79 -23.04
C LYS A 73 3.05 13.11 -22.81
N ASN A 74 3.33 11.95 -23.41
CA ASN A 74 4.51 11.12 -23.11
C ASN A 74 4.69 10.77 -21.63
N ILE A 75 3.57 10.67 -20.90
CA ILE A 75 3.53 10.27 -19.49
C ILE A 75 2.88 8.89 -19.37
N LEU A 76 3.40 8.07 -18.47
CA LEU A 76 2.87 6.76 -18.13
C LEU A 76 2.35 6.76 -16.70
N LEU A 77 1.10 6.35 -16.53
CA LEU A 77 0.57 5.87 -15.27
C LEU A 77 0.72 4.34 -15.25
N LYS A 78 1.25 3.78 -14.16
CA LYS A 78 1.13 2.33 -13.94
C LYS A 78 0.67 2.03 -12.53
N ILE A 79 -0.15 1.00 -12.47
CA ILE A 79 -0.68 0.43 -11.25
C ILE A 79 0.10 -0.84 -10.93
N GLU A 80 0.38 -1.04 -9.66
CA GLU A 80 0.79 -2.32 -9.12
C GLU A 80 -0.11 -2.71 -7.95
N THR A 81 -0.34 -4.01 -7.78
CA THR A 81 -1.05 -4.57 -6.64
C THR A 81 -0.32 -5.79 -6.09
N HIS A 82 -0.66 -6.17 -4.86
CA HIS A 82 -0.13 -7.35 -4.19
C HIS A 82 -0.49 -8.71 -4.86
N ILE A 83 -1.44 -8.74 -5.82
CA ILE A 83 -1.86 -9.96 -6.54
C ILE A 83 -0.84 -10.43 -7.61
N ARG A 84 0.15 -9.62 -7.99
CA ARG A 84 1.02 -9.96 -9.14
C ARG A 84 1.75 -11.31 -9.01
N LYS A 85 1.77 -12.07 -10.12
CA LYS A 85 2.40 -13.41 -10.26
C LYS A 85 3.94 -13.38 -10.35
N ARG A 86 4.57 -12.21 -10.53
CA ARG A 86 6.04 -12.04 -10.58
C ARG A 86 6.46 -11.06 -9.49
N GLY A 87 7.69 -11.24 -8.99
CA GLY A 87 8.34 -10.53 -7.88
C GLY A 87 7.53 -9.40 -7.27
N ARG A 88 6.96 -9.64 -6.08
CA ARG A 88 6.29 -8.59 -5.31
C ARG A 88 7.32 -7.54 -4.95
N ILE A 89 6.98 -6.27 -5.13
CA ILE A 89 7.85 -5.16 -4.72
C ILE A 89 7.94 -5.11 -3.20
N PHE A 90 6.80 -5.21 -2.53
CA PHE A 90 6.79 -5.32 -1.08
C PHE A 90 6.82 -6.79 -0.67
N GLY A 91 7.69 -7.07 0.30
CA GLY A 91 7.82 -8.38 0.92
C GLY A 91 6.57 -8.79 1.71
N PRO A 92 6.65 -9.87 2.49
CA PRO A 92 5.54 -10.33 3.33
C PRO A 92 5.05 -9.26 4.33
N ASP A 93 5.90 -8.28 4.64
CA ASP A 93 5.64 -7.19 5.60
C ASP A 93 4.53 -6.23 5.15
N LEU A 94 4.23 -6.17 3.85
CA LEU A 94 3.07 -5.43 3.33
C LEU A 94 2.20 -6.36 2.47
N PRO A 95 1.35 -7.18 3.11
CA PRO A 95 0.68 -8.27 2.41
C PRO A 95 -0.45 -7.81 1.48
N ILE A 96 -1.02 -6.62 1.69
CA ILE A 96 -2.15 -6.07 0.93
C ILE A 96 -1.91 -4.59 0.61
N TYR A 97 -1.77 -4.29 -0.67
CA TYR A 97 -1.56 -2.93 -1.16
C TYR A 97 -1.98 -2.73 -2.62
N THR A 98 -2.11 -1.46 -3.00
CA THR A 98 -2.13 -0.94 -4.38
C THR A 98 -1.21 0.28 -4.50
N ILE A 99 -0.38 0.32 -5.53
CA ILE A 99 0.49 1.45 -5.87
C ILE A 99 -0.03 2.09 -7.16
N LEU A 100 -0.11 3.41 -7.19
CA LEU A 100 -0.21 4.19 -8.43
C LEU A 100 1.06 5.01 -8.58
N SER A 101 1.72 4.92 -9.73
CA SER A 101 2.92 5.72 -10.02
C SER A 101 2.84 6.34 -11.40
N ILE A 102 3.40 7.54 -11.52
CA ILE A 102 3.40 8.33 -12.75
C ILE A 102 4.83 8.72 -13.14
N THR A 103 5.19 8.53 -14.41
CA THR A 103 6.55 8.77 -14.89
C THR A 103 6.58 9.23 -16.34
N ASP A 104 7.65 9.93 -16.71
CA ASP A 104 8.03 10.16 -18.11
C ASP A 104 8.30 8.82 -18.83
N LYS A 105 7.67 8.64 -20.00
CA LYS A 105 7.79 7.46 -20.86
C LYS A 105 9.20 7.26 -21.42
N THR A 106 9.97 8.34 -21.57
CA THR A 106 11.30 8.34 -22.19
C THR A 106 12.41 7.85 -21.25
N ILE A 107 12.18 7.81 -19.94
CA ILE A 107 13.13 7.24 -18.96
C ILE A 107 13.26 5.72 -19.21
N SER A 108 14.40 5.09 -18.93
CA SER A 108 14.54 3.61 -19.08
C SER A 108 13.58 2.85 -18.15
N ARG A 109 13.24 1.59 -18.49
CA ARG A 109 12.25 0.81 -17.71
C ARG A 109 12.68 0.53 -16.27
N SER A 110 13.98 0.33 -16.01
CA SER A 110 14.52 0.11 -14.66
C SER A 110 14.42 1.38 -13.82
N SER A 111 14.95 2.50 -14.30
CA SER A 111 14.95 3.77 -13.57
C SER A 111 13.55 4.40 -13.41
N ARG A 112 12.58 4.04 -14.26
CA ARG A 112 11.18 4.52 -14.20
C ARG A 112 10.44 4.10 -12.95
N TRP A 113 10.79 2.95 -12.36
CA TRP A 113 10.07 2.38 -11.21
C TRP A 113 10.78 2.62 -9.90
N GLU A 114 12.10 2.72 -9.91
CA GLU A 114 12.90 2.90 -8.70
C GLU A 114 12.89 4.35 -8.21
N ARG A 115 12.67 5.35 -9.09
CA ARG A 115 12.83 6.79 -8.76
C ARG A 115 11.60 7.64 -8.99
N THR A 116 10.42 7.04 -8.83
CA THR A 116 9.16 7.67 -9.22
C THR A 116 8.26 7.95 -8.04
N TYR A 117 7.61 9.10 -8.08
CA TYR A 117 6.55 9.47 -7.16
C TYR A 117 5.40 8.45 -7.25
N PHE A 118 4.92 8.01 -6.08
CA PHE A 118 3.82 7.06 -6.04
C PHE A 118 2.81 7.35 -4.93
N LEU A 119 1.56 7.02 -5.19
CA LEU A 119 0.56 6.85 -4.15
C LEU A 119 0.53 5.40 -3.71
N LEU A 120 0.50 5.18 -2.40
CA LEU A 120 0.26 3.88 -1.80
C LEU A 120 -1.13 3.87 -1.16
N ILE A 121 -1.96 2.93 -1.60
CA ILE A 121 -3.19 2.53 -0.92
C ILE A 121 -2.87 1.24 -0.17
N LYS A 122 -2.71 1.35 1.15
CA LYS A 122 -2.37 0.25 2.05
C LYS A 122 -3.63 -0.28 2.72
N GLY A 123 -3.76 -1.60 2.77
CA GLY A 123 -4.78 -2.28 3.57
C GLY A 123 -4.22 -2.63 4.94
N ASN A 124 -4.77 -2.05 6.00
CA ASN A 124 -4.43 -2.38 7.39
C ASN A 124 -5.51 -3.32 7.95
N HIS A 125 -5.24 -4.61 7.89
CA HIS A 125 -6.15 -5.67 8.31
C HIS A 125 -6.23 -5.83 9.83
N GLU A 126 -5.28 -5.29 10.59
CA GLU A 126 -5.31 -5.30 12.05
C GLU A 126 -6.31 -4.26 12.57
N GLU A 127 -6.32 -3.07 11.96
CA GLU A 127 -7.26 -1.99 12.30
C GLU A 127 -8.55 -2.00 11.46
N GLY A 128 -8.60 -2.81 10.40
CA GLY A 128 -9.72 -2.84 9.45
C GLY A 128 -9.84 -1.55 8.64
N THR A 129 -8.72 -0.96 8.23
CA THR A 129 -8.68 0.36 7.57
C THR A 129 -8.00 0.33 6.21
N ILE A 130 -8.40 1.28 5.37
CA ILE A 130 -7.74 1.61 4.10
C ILE A 130 -7.03 2.94 4.30
N GLU A 131 -5.74 2.97 4.01
CA GLU A 131 -4.83 4.09 4.26
C GLU A 131 -4.23 4.58 2.94
N LEU A 132 -4.23 5.89 2.71
CA LEU A 132 -3.62 6.54 1.53
C LEU A 132 -2.37 7.33 1.94
N TYR A 133 -1.26 7.07 1.25
CA TYR A 133 0.02 7.77 1.43
C TYR A 133 0.49 8.38 0.10
N ASP A 134 1.06 9.59 0.16
CA ASP A 134 1.82 10.24 -0.93
C ASP A 134 3.29 10.01 -0.68
N CYS A 135 3.88 9.09 -1.45
CA CYS A 135 5.24 8.66 -1.29
C CYS A 135 6.12 9.40 -2.30
N ASN A 136 6.96 10.28 -1.76
CA ASN A 136 7.93 11.08 -2.49
C ASN A 136 9.33 10.44 -2.54
N GLN A 137 9.43 9.17 -2.14
CA GLN A 137 10.69 8.44 -1.98
C GLN A 137 10.88 7.40 -3.09
N ASP A 138 12.15 7.09 -3.36
CA ASP A 138 12.56 6.08 -4.32
C ASP A 138 12.12 4.67 -3.87
N LEU A 139 11.41 3.98 -4.75
CA LEU A 139 10.84 2.64 -4.57
C LEU A 139 11.90 1.58 -4.22
N GLU A 140 13.13 1.77 -4.72
CA GLU A 140 14.31 0.93 -4.43
C GLU A 140 14.61 0.86 -2.92
N TYR A 141 14.40 1.97 -2.20
CA TYR A 141 14.64 2.07 -0.76
C TYR A 141 13.41 1.76 0.09
N VAL A 142 12.26 1.45 -0.54
CA VAL A 142 11.04 1.22 0.23
C VAL A 142 11.11 -0.09 1.03
N SER A 143 11.89 -1.07 0.57
CA SER A 143 12.13 -2.30 1.36
C SER A 143 12.90 -2.03 2.67
N ASP A 144 13.88 -1.12 2.64
CA ASP A 144 14.61 -0.66 3.83
C ASP A 144 13.80 0.35 4.67
N PHE A 145 12.93 1.13 4.03
CA PHE A 145 12.00 2.06 4.69
C PHE A 145 10.91 1.32 5.47
N ILE A 146 10.34 0.25 4.90
CA ILE A 146 9.34 -0.64 5.53
C ILE A 146 9.91 -1.30 6.80
N LYS A 147 11.20 -1.68 6.78
CA LYS A 147 11.86 -2.32 7.93
C LYS A 147 12.19 -1.38 9.07
N LYS A 148 12.23 -0.05 8.83
CA LYS A 148 12.78 0.91 9.81
C LYS A 148 11.82 1.93 10.39
N ASN A 149 10.69 2.28 9.78
CA ASN A 149 9.81 3.30 10.37
C ASN A 149 8.34 3.18 9.97
N ALA A 150 7.49 3.56 10.93
CA ALA A 150 6.11 3.94 10.72
C ALA A 150 5.99 4.78 9.45
N TRP A 151 5.18 4.32 8.50
CA TRP A 151 4.62 5.20 7.48
C TRP A 151 4.06 6.39 8.25
N GLY A 152 4.65 7.58 8.09
CA GLY A 152 4.12 8.78 8.75
C GLY A 152 2.63 8.90 8.48
N SER A 153 1.86 9.61 9.30
CA SER A 153 0.39 9.51 9.27
C SER A 153 -0.22 9.55 7.85
N PRO A 154 -1.14 8.63 7.53
CA PRO A 154 -1.74 8.59 6.21
C PRO A 154 -2.45 9.91 5.90
N ILE A 155 -2.43 10.31 4.64
CA ILE A 155 -3.16 11.49 4.15
C ILE A 155 -4.65 11.33 4.41
N LYS A 156 -5.13 10.09 4.23
CA LYS A 156 -6.47 9.66 4.59
C LYS A 156 -6.49 8.22 5.07
N GLN A 157 -7.36 7.99 6.05
CA GLN A 157 -7.64 6.68 6.62
C GLN A 157 -9.15 6.53 6.74
N PHE A 158 -9.65 5.38 6.31
CA PHE A 158 -11.07 5.05 6.36
C PHE A 158 -11.25 3.64 6.88
N LYS A 159 -12.29 3.39 7.67
CA LYS A 159 -12.71 2.03 8.02
C LYS A 159 -13.26 1.35 6.77
N ILE A 160 -12.95 0.06 6.61
CA ILE A 160 -13.24 -0.67 5.36
C ILE A 160 -14.74 -0.86 5.11
N ASP A 161 -15.54 -0.97 6.17
CA ASP A 161 -17.00 -1.07 6.16
C ASP A 161 -17.69 0.25 5.78
N GLU A 162 -17.06 1.39 6.09
CA GLU A 162 -17.54 2.73 5.72
C GLU A 162 -16.98 3.22 4.37
N PHE A 163 -16.07 2.45 3.77
CA PHE A 163 -15.30 2.90 2.63
C PHE A 163 -16.13 2.99 1.34
N LYS A 164 -15.98 4.13 0.64
CA LYS A 164 -16.44 4.33 -0.74
C LYS A 164 -15.28 4.90 -1.57
N PHE A 165 -15.03 4.35 -2.75
CA PHE A 165 -13.92 4.82 -3.61
C PHE A 165 -13.99 6.32 -3.95
N ALA A 166 -15.20 6.87 -4.05
CA ALA A 166 -15.43 8.30 -4.24
C ALA A 166 -14.75 9.19 -3.18
N LEU A 167 -14.46 8.65 -1.99
CA LEU A 167 -13.72 9.37 -0.94
C LEU A 167 -12.23 9.51 -1.25
N LEU A 168 -11.62 8.54 -1.94
CA LEU A 168 -10.20 8.61 -2.35
C LEU A 168 -10.00 9.33 -3.68
N LYS A 169 -10.96 9.22 -4.60
CA LYS A 169 -10.84 9.72 -5.97
C LYS A 169 -10.31 11.18 -6.05
N PRO A 170 -10.82 12.17 -5.30
CA PRO A 170 -10.32 13.55 -5.38
C PRO A 170 -8.84 13.70 -4.99
N TYR A 171 -8.36 12.90 -4.03
CA TYR A 171 -6.96 12.92 -3.59
C TYR A 171 -6.05 12.33 -4.68
N ILE A 172 -6.49 11.24 -5.31
CA ILE A 172 -5.76 10.61 -6.41
C ILE A 172 -5.69 11.57 -7.61
N GLU A 173 -6.80 12.19 -8.00
CA GLU A 173 -6.84 13.13 -9.13
C GLU A 173 -5.99 14.38 -8.88
N LYS A 174 -6.06 14.95 -7.67
CA LYS A 174 -5.22 16.08 -7.27
C LYS A 174 -3.73 15.72 -7.34
N TRP A 175 -3.36 14.55 -6.86
CA TRP A 175 -1.99 14.05 -6.91
C TRP A 175 -1.53 13.81 -8.35
N LEU A 176 -2.37 13.20 -9.20
CA LEU A 176 -2.07 12.98 -10.62
C LEU A 176 -1.80 14.31 -11.32
N LYS A 177 -2.70 15.29 -11.19
CA LYS A 177 -2.53 16.61 -11.81
C LYS A 177 -1.22 17.27 -11.38
N LYS A 178 -0.94 17.32 -10.07
CA LYS A 178 0.29 17.88 -9.51
C LYS A 178 1.54 17.24 -10.12
N ASN A 179 1.57 15.92 -10.24
CA ASN A 179 2.75 15.20 -10.72
C ASN A 179 2.90 15.24 -12.24
N VAL A 180 1.80 15.27 -13.00
CA VAL A 180 1.84 15.58 -14.45
C VAL A 180 2.49 16.94 -14.67
N ASP A 181 1.99 17.98 -13.99
CA ASP A 181 2.52 19.35 -14.13
C ASP A 181 4.00 19.41 -13.77
N ARG A 182 4.40 18.69 -12.72
CA ARG A 182 5.80 18.59 -12.30
C ARG A 182 6.69 17.92 -13.35
N ILE A 183 6.26 16.79 -13.90
CA ILE A 183 7.01 16.06 -14.93
C ILE A 183 7.19 16.96 -16.16
N GLN A 184 6.11 17.57 -16.65
CA GLN A 184 6.14 18.43 -17.84
C GLN A 184 7.03 19.67 -17.67
N LYS A 185 7.13 20.22 -16.45
CA LYS A 185 7.99 21.35 -16.13
C LYS A 185 9.46 20.99 -15.93
N SER A 186 9.80 19.70 -15.78
CA SER A 186 11.19 19.29 -15.56
C SER A 186 12.05 19.48 -16.81
N GLU A 187 13.26 20.00 -16.64
CA GLU A 187 14.20 20.21 -17.76
C GLU A 187 14.52 18.91 -18.50
N SER A 188 14.65 17.81 -17.75
CA SER A 188 14.90 16.49 -18.33
C SER A 188 13.79 16.05 -19.27
N PHE A 189 12.53 16.32 -18.91
CA PHE A 189 11.39 15.98 -19.74
C PHE A 189 11.35 16.85 -20.99
N LYS A 190 11.56 18.16 -20.86
CA LYS A 190 11.61 19.10 -21.99
C LYS A 190 12.69 18.71 -23.01
N LYS A 191 13.92 18.45 -22.53
CA LYS A 191 15.05 18.04 -23.38
C LYS A 191 14.79 16.74 -24.13
N LYS A 192 14.22 15.73 -23.47
CA LYS A 192 13.97 14.41 -24.08
C LYS A 192 12.78 14.37 -25.05
N ASN A 193 11.88 15.34 -24.95
CA ASN A 193 10.70 15.44 -25.80
C ASN A 193 10.78 16.61 -26.79
N GLU A 194 11.96 17.25 -26.92
CA GLU A 194 12.20 18.38 -27.84
C GLU A 194 11.19 19.53 -27.66
N ILE A 195 10.71 19.73 -26.43
CA ILE A 195 9.77 20.79 -26.09
C ILE A 195 10.59 22.04 -25.75
N VAL A 196 10.52 23.05 -26.62
CA VAL A 196 11.18 24.37 -26.46
C VAL A 196 10.62 25.12 -25.25
#